data_AF-A0A349VRW9-F1
#
_entry.id   AF-A0A349VRW9-F1
#
_cell.length_a   1.000
_cell.length_b   1.000
_cell.length_c   1.000
_cell.angle_alpha   90.00
_cell.angle_beta   90.00
_cell.angle_gamma   90.00
#
_symmetry.space_group_name_H-M   'P 1'
#
loop_
_entity.id
_entity.type
_entity.pdbx_description
1 polymer ?
#
loop_
_entity_poly.entity_id
_entity_poly.type
_entity_poly.pdbx_seq_one_letter_code
_entity_poly.pdbx_strand_id
1 'polypeptide(L)'
;MAFNVSFSNTIPFNDPKYRSIFIKFSGDLLVESDDPSYLVPGSETTVKYVADMANYSIGRTLINMGPVSYKELSTKFGEFVNVIASDLKSRQITLVGASFDPVEPDEASKIRIKRQEETERLVSDPAAMAAKMQEAQAQAAAQAAQVTAQAAPVQASPVAAQAAASSEPQLMKYCARCGTLASGSKFCTNCGSSLIRKT
;
A
#
# COMPACT_ATOMS: atom_id res chain seq x y z
N MET A 1 -36.39 -22.78 -12.37
CA MET A 1 -35.28 -23.03 -13.32
C MET A 1 -34.02 -22.48 -12.70
N ALA A 2 -33.04 -23.36 -12.45
CA ALA A 2 -31.77 -22.94 -11.86
C ALA A 2 -30.86 -22.28 -12.91
N PHE A 3 -30.08 -21.28 -12.51
CA PHE A 3 -29.07 -20.61 -13.34
C PHE A 3 -27.85 -20.22 -12.51
N ASN A 4 -26.70 -20.13 -13.18
CA ASN A 4 -25.43 -19.78 -12.55
C ASN A 4 -25.22 -18.26 -12.53
N VAL A 5 -24.67 -17.77 -11.42
CA VAL A 5 -24.29 -16.37 -11.22
C VAL A 5 -22.85 -16.34 -10.70
N SER A 6 -21.95 -15.86 -11.56
CA SER A 6 -20.57 -15.58 -11.16
C SER A 6 -20.47 -14.20 -10.53
N PHE A 7 -19.67 -14.06 -9.49
CA PHE A 7 -19.39 -12.78 -8.86
C PHE A 7 -17.90 -12.65 -8.56
N SER A 8 -17.40 -11.41 -8.57
CA SER A 8 -16.03 -11.09 -8.20
C SER A 8 -15.99 -9.69 -7.63
N ASN A 9 -15.34 -9.53 -6.48
CA ASN A 9 -15.19 -8.24 -5.85
C ASN A 9 -13.89 -8.14 -5.06
N THR A 10 -13.39 -6.91 -4.92
CA THR A 10 -12.25 -6.59 -4.08
C THR A 10 -12.74 -5.88 -2.83
N ILE A 11 -12.53 -6.47 -1.67
CA ILE A 11 -13.13 -6.03 -0.40
C ILE A 11 -12.01 -5.62 0.56
N PRO A 12 -12.11 -4.46 1.23
CA PRO A 12 -11.20 -4.11 2.32
C PRO A 12 -11.38 -5.08 3.48
N PHE A 13 -10.28 -5.62 3.98
CA PHE A 13 -10.23 -6.64 5.02
C PHE A 13 -9.18 -6.31 6.08
N ASN A 14 -9.59 -6.33 7.35
CA ASN A 14 -8.70 -6.02 8.46
C ASN A 14 -8.03 -7.28 9.01
N ASP A 15 -7.00 -7.75 8.30
CA ASP A 15 -6.25 -8.92 8.75
C ASP A 15 -5.53 -8.66 10.10
N PRO A 16 -5.57 -9.60 11.06
CA PRO A 16 -4.94 -9.45 12.38
C PRO A 16 -3.44 -9.13 12.33
N LYS A 17 -2.72 -9.70 11.35
CA LYS A 17 -1.27 -9.55 11.18
C LYS A 17 -0.95 -8.36 10.27
N TYR A 18 -1.53 -8.32 9.07
CA TYR A 18 -1.08 -7.37 8.03
C TYR A 18 -1.79 -6.03 8.06
N ARG A 19 -2.97 -5.96 8.70
CA ARG A 19 -3.86 -4.78 8.83
C ARG A 19 -4.30 -4.18 7.48
N SER A 20 -5.59 -3.85 7.36
CA SER A 20 -6.15 -3.10 6.23
C SER A 20 -5.62 -3.53 4.85
N ILE A 21 -5.76 -4.81 4.51
CA ILE A 21 -5.45 -5.33 3.18
C ILE A 21 -6.72 -5.34 2.33
N PHE A 22 -6.58 -5.48 1.01
CA PHE A 22 -7.70 -5.76 0.13
C PHE A 22 -7.61 -7.21 -0.31
N ILE A 23 -8.73 -7.92 -0.25
CA ILE A 23 -8.85 -9.31 -0.70
C ILE A 23 -9.77 -9.39 -1.90
N LYS A 24 -9.41 -10.23 -2.86
CA LYS A 24 -10.27 -10.63 -3.97
C LYS A 24 -11.09 -11.83 -3.52
N PHE A 25 -12.40 -11.68 -3.66
CA PHE A 25 -13.37 -12.70 -3.32
C PHE A 25 -14.23 -12.94 -4.55
N SER A 26 -14.22 -14.18 -5.05
CA SER A 26 -14.97 -14.57 -6.24
C SER A 26 -15.52 -15.98 -6.11
N GLY A 27 -16.49 -16.30 -6.95
CA GLY A 27 -17.10 -17.60 -6.98
C GLY A 27 -18.33 -17.63 -7.87
N ASP A 28 -19.01 -18.77 -7.83
CA ASP A 28 -20.22 -19.05 -8.59
C ASP A 28 -21.33 -19.49 -7.65
N LEU A 29 -22.54 -18.99 -7.92
CA LEU A 29 -23.75 -19.37 -7.22
C LEU A 29 -24.71 -20.03 -8.21
N LEU A 30 -25.21 -21.21 -7.87
CA LEU A 30 -26.33 -21.83 -8.55
C LEU A 30 -27.59 -21.44 -7.80
N VAL A 31 -28.46 -20.65 -8.43
CA VAL A 31 -29.67 -20.12 -7.81
C VAL A 31 -30.91 -20.50 -8.60
N GLU A 32 -32.04 -20.58 -7.91
CA GLU A 32 -33.36 -20.80 -8.50
C GLU A 32 -34.33 -19.73 -7.97
N SER A 33 -35.19 -19.21 -8.84
CA SER A 33 -36.27 -18.31 -8.43
C SER A 33 -37.53 -19.11 -8.18
N ASP A 34 -38.17 -18.88 -7.04
CA ASP A 34 -39.49 -19.44 -6.72
C ASP A 34 -40.61 -18.70 -7.48
N ASP A 35 -40.34 -17.45 -7.89
CA ASP A 35 -41.26 -16.61 -8.66
C ASP A 35 -40.64 -16.19 -10.02
N PRO A 36 -41.14 -16.72 -11.15
CA PRO A 36 -40.63 -16.38 -12.48
C PRO A 36 -41.04 -14.98 -12.95
N SER A 37 -41.93 -14.28 -12.25
CA SER A 37 -42.40 -12.94 -12.65
C SER A 37 -41.43 -11.81 -12.24
N TYR A 38 -40.65 -12.01 -11.19
CA TYR A 38 -39.72 -11.00 -10.66
C TYR A 38 -38.27 -11.19 -11.11
N LEU A 39 -37.86 -12.40 -11.45
CA LEU A 39 -36.48 -12.71 -11.82
C LEU A 39 -36.48 -13.55 -13.08
N VAL A 40 -36.06 -12.93 -14.18
CA VAL A 40 -35.87 -13.62 -15.46
C VAL A 40 -34.55 -14.38 -15.38
N PRO A 41 -34.56 -15.73 -15.33
CA PRO A 41 -33.34 -16.53 -15.17
C PRO A 41 -32.31 -16.18 -16.24
N GLY A 42 -31.07 -15.94 -15.83
CA GLY A 42 -29.96 -15.63 -16.74
C GLY A 42 -30.00 -14.25 -17.39
N SER A 43 -31.00 -13.40 -17.12
CA SER A 43 -30.97 -12.00 -17.58
C SER A 43 -29.85 -11.23 -16.88
N GLU A 44 -29.21 -10.30 -17.59
CA GLU A 44 -28.10 -9.51 -17.06
C GLU A 44 -28.47 -8.78 -15.76
N THR A 45 -29.66 -8.19 -15.70
CA THR A 45 -30.17 -7.51 -14.50
C THR A 45 -30.31 -8.45 -13.31
N THR A 46 -30.83 -9.66 -13.53
CA THR A 46 -31.02 -10.66 -12.48
C THR A 46 -29.66 -11.19 -11.99
N VAL A 47 -28.76 -11.53 -12.91
CA VAL A 47 -27.41 -11.99 -12.60
C VAL A 47 -26.66 -10.93 -11.79
N LYS A 48 -26.69 -9.67 -12.23
CA LYS A 48 -26.08 -8.56 -11.52
C LYS A 48 -26.66 -8.39 -10.12
N TYR A 49 -27.99 -8.43 -10.00
CA TYR A 49 -28.67 -8.27 -8.72
C TYR A 49 -28.28 -9.35 -7.71
N VAL A 50 -28.24 -10.62 -8.13
CA VAL A 50 -27.81 -11.74 -7.28
C VAL A 50 -26.33 -11.60 -6.90
N ALA A 51 -25.46 -11.22 -7.85
CA ALA A 51 -24.05 -10.99 -7.58
C ALA A 51 -23.82 -9.85 -6.58
N ASP A 52 -24.53 -8.73 -6.72
CA ASP A 52 -24.47 -7.60 -5.79
C ASP A 52 -24.92 -7.99 -4.38
N MET A 53 -25.99 -8.80 -4.28
CA MET A 53 -26.49 -9.35 -3.01
C MET A 53 -25.45 -10.26 -2.34
N ALA A 54 -24.80 -11.13 -3.11
CA ALA A 54 -23.72 -11.98 -2.61
C ALA A 54 -22.56 -11.14 -2.08
N ASN A 55 -22.10 -10.15 -2.85
CA ASN A 55 -21.04 -9.23 -2.45
C ASN A 55 -21.37 -8.45 -1.17
N TYR A 56 -22.61 -7.96 -1.06
CA TYR A 56 -23.08 -7.28 0.15
C TYR A 56 -23.06 -8.21 1.37
N SER A 57 -23.58 -9.43 1.21
CA SER A 57 -23.63 -10.45 2.26
C SER A 57 -22.24 -10.82 2.75
N ILE A 58 -21.29 -11.02 1.82
CA ILE A 58 -19.90 -11.32 2.12
C ILE A 58 -19.25 -10.16 2.88
N GLY A 59 -19.39 -8.93 2.38
CA GLY A 59 -18.84 -7.73 3.03
C GLY A 59 -19.34 -7.57 4.47
N ARG A 60 -20.64 -7.73 4.71
CA ARG A 60 -21.24 -7.71 6.06
C ARG A 60 -20.69 -8.82 6.95
N THR A 61 -20.56 -10.03 6.41
CA THR A 61 -20.05 -11.18 7.17
C THR A 61 -18.59 -10.96 7.56
N LEU A 62 -17.76 -10.45 6.65
CA LEU A 62 -16.35 -10.14 6.92
C LEU A 62 -16.17 -9.07 8.02
N ILE A 63 -17.04 -8.07 8.09
CA ILE A 63 -17.00 -7.03 9.13
C ILE A 63 -17.31 -7.60 10.52
N ASN A 64 -18.26 -8.55 10.56
CA ASN A 64 -18.70 -9.18 11.81
C ASN A 64 -17.86 -10.40 12.20
N MET A 65 -17.04 -10.89 11.27
CA MET A 65 -16.07 -11.93 11.53
C MET A 65 -15.00 -11.32 12.45
N GLY A 66 -14.74 -11.97 13.58
CA GLY A 66 -13.73 -11.52 14.53
C GLY A 66 -12.31 -11.52 13.94
N PRO A 67 -11.26 -11.57 14.77
CA PRO A 67 -9.88 -11.57 14.27
C PRO A 67 -9.57 -12.90 13.55
N VAL A 68 -9.79 -12.95 12.24
CA VAL A 68 -9.52 -14.10 11.38
C VAL A 68 -8.50 -13.68 10.32
N SER A 69 -7.49 -14.51 10.04
CA SER A 69 -6.54 -14.19 8.98
C SER A 69 -7.16 -14.44 7.60
N TYR A 70 -6.75 -13.67 6.59
CA TYR A 70 -7.20 -13.89 5.21
C TYR A 70 -6.87 -15.31 4.71
N LYS A 71 -5.80 -15.92 5.23
CA LYS A 71 -5.38 -17.29 4.91
C LYS A 71 -6.37 -18.34 5.43
N GLU A 72 -7.20 -17.98 6.39
CA GLU A 72 -8.16 -18.87 7.04
C GLU A 72 -9.60 -18.65 6.53
N LEU A 73 -9.83 -17.63 5.70
CA LEU A 73 -11.18 -17.29 5.21
C LEU A 73 -11.84 -18.42 4.41
N SER A 74 -11.06 -19.26 3.75
CA SER A 74 -11.59 -20.44 3.03
C SER A 74 -12.26 -21.45 3.96
N THR A 75 -11.78 -21.56 5.20
CA THR A 75 -12.42 -22.41 6.24
C THR A 75 -13.78 -21.87 6.68
N LYS A 76 -14.06 -20.60 6.37
CA LYS A 76 -15.28 -19.87 6.73
C LYS A 76 -16.30 -19.79 5.58
N PHE A 77 -16.03 -20.43 4.45
CA PHE A 77 -16.96 -20.49 3.30
C PHE A 77 -18.37 -20.93 3.67
N GLY A 78 -18.53 -21.91 4.57
CA GLY A 78 -19.86 -22.32 5.05
C GLY A 78 -20.65 -21.19 5.71
N GLU A 79 -20.01 -20.29 6.45
CA GLU A 79 -20.67 -19.14 7.08
C GLU A 79 -21.17 -18.15 6.02
N PHE A 80 -20.37 -17.87 4.99
CA PHE A 80 -20.78 -17.03 3.86
C PHE A 80 -21.96 -17.63 3.09
N VAL A 81 -21.93 -18.95 2.80
CA VAL A 81 -23.05 -19.64 2.14
C VAL A 81 -24.34 -19.48 2.93
N ASN A 82 -24.29 -19.67 4.25
CA ASN A 82 -25.49 -19.58 5.08
C ASN A 82 -26.09 -18.17 5.07
N VAL A 83 -25.25 -17.13 5.15
CA VAL A 83 -25.72 -15.74 5.10
C VAL A 83 -26.29 -15.40 3.72
N ILE A 84 -25.58 -15.77 2.64
CA ILE A 84 -26.05 -15.54 1.26
C ILE A 84 -27.39 -16.27 1.03
N ALA A 85 -27.49 -17.54 1.43
CA ALA A 85 -28.71 -18.33 1.29
C ALA A 85 -29.88 -17.69 2.04
N SER A 86 -29.65 -17.21 3.27
CA SER A 86 -30.67 -16.52 4.06
C SER A 86 -31.12 -15.21 3.40
N ASP A 87 -30.18 -14.39 2.95
CA ASP A 87 -30.47 -13.09 2.33
C ASP A 87 -31.19 -13.27 0.97
N LEU A 88 -30.81 -14.28 0.17
CA LEU A 88 -31.48 -14.63 -1.08
C LEU A 88 -32.89 -15.18 -0.83
N LYS A 89 -33.06 -16.06 0.16
CA LYS A 89 -34.36 -16.66 0.50
C LYS A 89 -35.39 -15.62 0.93
N SER A 90 -34.96 -14.55 1.63
CA SER A 90 -35.84 -13.42 1.98
C SER A 90 -36.43 -12.69 0.77
N ARG A 91 -35.90 -12.96 -0.43
CA ARG A 91 -36.27 -12.36 -1.71
C ARG A 91 -36.82 -13.40 -2.69
N GLN A 92 -37.24 -14.57 -2.20
CA GLN A 92 -37.81 -15.67 -3.00
C GLN A 92 -36.79 -16.27 -4.01
N ILE A 93 -35.50 -16.20 -3.66
CA ILE A 93 -34.41 -16.84 -4.42
C ILE A 93 -33.83 -17.95 -3.56
N THR A 94 -33.87 -19.17 -4.07
CA THR A 94 -33.28 -20.34 -3.43
C THR A 94 -31.85 -20.53 -3.90
N LEU A 95 -30.90 -20.55 -2.97
CA LEU A 95 -29.52 -20.94 -3.25
C LEU A 95 -29.43 -22.48 -3.32
N VAL A 96 -29.17 -23.02 -4.50
CA VAL A 96 -29.06 -24.46 -4.75
C VAL A 96 -27.63 -24.94 -4.51
N GLY A 97 -26.64 -24.13 -4.89
CA GLY A 97 -25.22 -24.45 -4.73
C GLY A 97 -24.35 -23.19 -4.72
N ALA A 98 -23.17 -23.30 -4.13
CA ALA A 98 -22.18 -22.24 -4.11
C ALA A 98 -20.77 -22.84 -4.18
N SER A 99 -19.91 -22.22 -4.97
CA SER A 99 -18.47 -22.47 -5.02
C SER A 99 -17.73 -21.15 -4.91
N PHE A 100 -16.60 -21.17 -4.20
CA PHE A 100 -15.76 -20.00 -4.03
C PHE A 100 -14.35 -20.30 -4.52
N ASP A 101 -13.75 -19.32 -5.15
CA ASP A 101 -12.33 -19.36 -5.48
C ASP A 101 -11.47 -19.15 -4.22
N PRO A 102 -10.19 -19.58 -4.25
CA PRO A 102 -9.24 -19.25 -3.21
C PRO A 102 -9.17 -17.73 -2.99
N VAL A 103 -9.31 -17.30 -1.73
CA VAL A 103 -9.21 -15.89 -1.37
C VAL A 103 -7.75 -15.45 -1.46
N GLU A 104 -7.49 -14.48 -2.32
CA GLU A 104 -6.15 -13.89 -2.47
C GLU A 104 -6.17 -12.40 -2.15
N PRO A 105 -5.09 -11.85 -1.55
CA PRO A 105 -4.92 -10.42 -1.48
C PRO A 105 -4.79 -9.80 -2.87
N ASP A 106 -5.16 -8.54 -3.04
CA ASP A 106 -4.87 -7.81 -4.26
C ASP A 106 -3.35 -7.57 -4.44
N GLU A 107 -2.92 -7.13 -5.63
CA GLU A 107 -1.49 -6.98 -5.92
C GLU A 107 -0.81 -5.96 -4.99
N ALA A 108 -1.50 -4.86 -4.63
CA ALA A 108 -0.96 -3.87 -3.71
C ALA A 108 -0.78 -4.46 -2.30
N SER A 109 -1.73 -5.26 -1.82
CA SER A 109 -1.63 -5.94 -0.53
C SER A 109 -0.58 -7.05 -0.54
N LYS A 110 -0.45 -7.82 -1.63
CA LYS A 110 0.61 -8.82 -1.80
C LYS A 110 2.00 -8.19 -1.64
N ILE A 111 2.24 -7.02 -2.24
CA ILE A 111 3.51 -6.28 -2.09
C ILE A 111 3.74 -5.86 -0.63
N ARG A 112 2.71 -5.33 0.05
CA ARG A 112 2.81 -4.90 1.45
C ARG A 112 3.10 -6.08 2.38
N ILE A 113 2.38 -7.19 2.20
CA ILE A 113 2.55 -8.43 2.95
C ILE A 113 4.00 -8.92 2.80
N LYS A 114 4.50 -9.03 1.58
CA LYS A 114 5.88 -9.47 1.31
C LYS A 114 6.92 -8.59 2.03
N ARG A 115 6.76 -7.26 1.97
CA ARG A 115 7.68 -6.32 2.65
C ARG A 115 7.65 -6.48 4.18
N GLN A 116 6.45 -6.68 4.75
CA GLN A 116 6.32 -6.92 6.19
C GLN A 116 6.95 -8.25 6.60
N GLU A 117 6.70 -9.33 5.86
CA GLU A 117 7.27 -10.65 6.14
C GLU A 117 8.81 -10.65 6.00
N GLU A 118 9.35 -9.96 5.00
CA GLU A 118 10.79 -9.82 4.83
C GLU A 118 11.42 -9.02 5.99
N THR A 119 10.77 -7.94 6.43
CA THR A 119 11.23 -7.14 7.56
C THR A 119 11.19 -7.96 8.85
N GLU A 120 10.11 -8.70 9.09
CA GLU A 120 9.97 -9.59 10.25
C GLU A 120 11.04 -10.68 10.24
N ARG A 121 11.34 -11.27 9.08
CA ARG A 121 12.41 -12.25 8.93
C ARG A 121 13.79 -11.68 9.27
N LEU A 122 14.08 -10.47 8.82
CA LEU A 122 15.35 -9.80 9.12
C LEU A 122 15.51 -9.44 10.60
N VAL A 123 14.41 -9.15 11.29
CA VAL A 123 14.42 -8.82 12.73
C VAL A 123 14.48 -10.09 13.59
N SER A 124 13.83 -11.17 13.16
CA SER A 124 13.74 -12.43 13.92
C SER A 124 14.93 -13.37 13.71
N ASP A 125 15.72 -13.17 12.66
CA ASP A 125 16.92 -13.97 12.36
C ASP A 125 18.22 -13.15 12.60
N PRO A 126 18.95 -13.42 13.71
CA PRO A 126 20.23 -12.78 13.99
C PRO A 126 21.27 -12.96 12.88
N ALA A 127 21.24 -14.07 12.14
CA ALA A 127 22.15 -14.30 11.02
C ALA A 127 21.80 -13.41 9.82
N ALA A 128 20.50 -13.19 9.57
CA ALA A 128 20.04 -12.30 8.52
C ALA A 128 20.37 -10.83 8.84
N MET A 129 20.25 -10.41 10.11
CA MET A 129 20.67 -9.08 10.57
C MET A 129 22.20 -8.91 10.48
N ALA A 130 22.98 -9.92 10.87
CA ALA A 130 24.44 -9.90 10.77
C ALA A 130 24.91 -9.80 9.30
N ALA A 131 24.31 -10.58 8.39
CA ALA A 131 24.60 -10.49 6.96
C ALA A 131 24.30 -9.10 6.40
N LYS A 132 23.16 -8.51 6.76
CA LYS A 132 22.79 -7.16 6.33
C LYS A 132 23.68 -6.07 6.94
N MET A 133 24.16 -6.27 8.17
CA MET A 133 25.15 -5.38 8.81
C MET A 133 26.52 -5.46 8.13
N GLN A 134 26.95 -6.66 7.74
CA GLN A 134 28.20 -6.86 7.01
C GLN A 134 28.15 -6.24 5.60
N GLU A 135 27.03 -6.36 4.90
CA GLU A 135 26.82 -5.69 3.61
C GLU A 135 26.84 -4.17 3.74
N ALA A 136 26.18 -3.62 4.77
CA ALA A 136 26.22 -2.19 5.06
C ALA A 136 27.64 -1.69 5.40
N GLN A 137 28.42 -2.48 6.15
CA GLN A 137 29.83 -2.17 6.41
C GLN A 137 30.68 -2.17 5.13
N ALA A 138 30.47 -3.12 4.23
CA ALA A 138 31.17 -3.18 2.94
C ALA A 138 30.81 -1.98 2.04
N GLN A 139 29.53 -1.59 1.99
CA GLN A 139 29.10 -0.40 1.25
C GLN A 139 29.67 0.89 1.84
N ALA A 140 29.71 1.02 3.17
CA ALA A 140 30.32 2.17 3.83
C ALA A 140 31.84 2.26 3.55
N ALA A 141 32.54 1.13 3.56
CA ALA A 141 33.96 1.07 3.20
C ALA A 141 34.20 1.47 1.73
N ALA A 142 33.34 1.03 0.81
CA ALA A 142 33.43 1.40 -0.61
C ALA A 142 33.18 2.91 -0.83
N GLN A 143 32.21 3.49 -0.13
CA GLN A 143 31.95 4.94 -0.18
C GLN A 143 33.12 5.74 0.42
N ALA A 144 33.68 5.29 1.55
CA ALA A 144 34.86 5.92 2.16
C ALA A 144 36.07 5.93 1.21
N ALA A 145 36.30 4.82 0.49
CA ALA A 145 37.38 4.71 -0.49
C ALA A 145 37.21 5.70 -1.68
N GLN A 146 35.97 5.96 -2.12
CA GLN A 146 35.68 6.93 -3.17
C GLN A 146 35.93 8.39 -2.72
N VAL A 147 35.66 8.72 -1.46
CA VAL A 147 35.92 10.07 -0.91
C VAL A 147 37.43 10.34 -0.78
N THR A 148 38.22 9.34 -0.40
CA THR A 148 39.69 9.47 -0.32
C THR A 148 40.38 9.60 -1.69
N ALA A 149 39.77 9.09 -2.76
CA ALA A 149 40.34 9.16 -4.11
C ALA A 149 40.20 10.56 -4.77
N GLN A 150 39.38 11.46 -4.22
CA GLN A 150 39.24 12.84 -4.71
C GLN A 150 40.03 13.88 -3.89
N ALA A 151 40.74 13.47 -2.84
CA ALA A 151 41.66 14.34 -2.10
C ALA A 151 43.03 14.42 -2.81
N ALA A 152 43.10 15.20 -3.90
CA ALA A 152 44.38 15.58 -4.49
C ALA A 152 45.19 16.45 -3.50
N PRO A 153 46.52 16.25 -3.37
CA PRO A 153 47.34 17.01 -2.43
C PRO A 153 47.49 18.46 -2.91
N VAL A 154 47.01 19.41 -2.12
CA VAL A 154 47.28 20.85 -2.31
C VAL A 154 48.78 21.08 -2.07
N GLN A 155 49.52 21.30 -3.16
CA GLN A 155 50.92 21.70 -3.15
C GLN A 155 51.06 23.08 -2.51
N ALA A 156 51.89 23.17 -1.47
CA ALA A 156 52.29 24.44 -0.86
C ALA A 156 53.37 25.11 -1.72
N SER A 157 53.10 26.33 -2.18
CA SER A 157 54.11 27.26 -2.72
C SER A 157 53.95 28.65 -2.07
N PRO A 158 55.05 29.40 -1.88
CA PRO A 158 55.14 30.41 -0.83
C PRO A 158 54.68 31.80 -1.26
N VAL A 159 54.33 32.57 -0.22
CA VAL A 159 53.78 33.92 -0.19
C VAL A 159 54.66 34.93 -0.93
N ALA A 160 54.10 35.62 -1.93
CA ALA A 160 54.58 36.92 -2.39
C ALA A 160 53.39 37.82 -2.77
N ALA A 161 53.19 38.83 -1.91
CA ALA A 161 52.63 40.15 -2.16
C ALA A 161 51.67 40.35 -3.35
N GLN A 162 50.43 40.74 -3.06
CA GLN A 162 49.92 42.03 -3.53
C GLN A 162 48.66 42.45 -2.78
N ALA A 163 48.62 43.75 -2.52
CA ALA A 163 47.70 44.46 -1.67
C ALA A 163 46.33 44.68 -2.34
N ALA A 164 45.40 45.09 -1.48
CA ALA A 164 44.33 46.04 -1.74
C ALA A 164 43.07 45.54 -2.48
N ALA A 165 42.01 45.44 -1.66
CA ALA A 165 40.70 46.01 -1.89
C ALA A 165 39.90 45.54 -3.11
N SER A 166 38.83 44.76 -2.84
CA SER A 166 37.49 45.08 -3.31
C SER A 166 36.45 44.33 -2.47
N SER A 167 35.95 45.03 -1.47
CA SER A 167 34.72 44.74 -0.75
C SER A 167 33.54 44.86 -1.71
N GLU A 168 32.99 43.73 -2.16
CA GLU A 168 31.63 43.70 -2.72
C GLU A 168 30.62 43.46 -1.60
N PRO A 169 29.57 44.29 -1.49
CA PRO A 169 28.66 44.29 -0.35
C PRO A 169 27.86 42.99 -0.32
N GLN A 170 27.86 42.31 0.84
CA GLN A 170 26.95 41.20 1.10
C GLN A 170 25.51 41.73 1.15
N LEU A 171 24.86 41.84 -0.01
CA LEU A 171 23.44 42.19 -0.09
C LEU A 171 22.62 41.15 0.67
N MET A 172 22.01 41.59 1.76
CA MET A 172 21.03 40.81 2.54
C MET A 172 19.88 40.39 1.61
N LYS A 173 19.62 39.08 1.53
CA LYS A 173 18.45 38.53 0.84
C LYS A 173 17.39 38.19 1.89
N TYR A 174 16.13 38.23 1.49
CA TYR A 174 15.01 37.91 2.38
C TYR A 174 14.12 36.82 1.79
N CYS A 175 13.44 36.08 2.66
CA CYS A 175 12.44 35.11 2.26
C CYS A 175 11.08 35.80 2.08
N ALA A 176 10.52 35.78 0.87
CA ALA A 176 9.17 36.30 0.60
C ALA A 176 8.06 35.58 1.38
N ARG A 177 8.34 34.35 1.84
CA ARG A 177 7.34 33.48 2.45
C ARG A 177 7.29 33.55 3.97
N CYS A 178 8.43 33.80 4.64
CA CYS A 178 8.50 33.85 6.10
C CYS A 178 9.25 35.07 6.66
N GLY A 179 9.78 35.95 5.80
CA GLY A 179 10.46 37.19 6.21
C GLY A 179 11.89 37.00 6.73
N THR A 180 12.38 35.77 6.85
CA THR A 180 13.74 35.51 7.36
C THR A 180 14.82 36.13 6.44
N LEU A 181 15.73 36.89 7.04
CA LEU A 181 16.91 37.47 6.39
C LEU A 181 18.07 36.47 6.42
N ALA A 182 18.74 36.29 5.30
CA ALA A 182 19.94 35.44 5.21
C ALA A 182 20.94 36.02 4.20
N SER A 183 22.22 35.93 4.55
CA SER A 183 23.34 36.28 3.67
C SER A 183 23.98 35.01 3.10
N GLY A 184 24.46 35.07 1.86
CA GLY A 184 25.25 34.00 1.24
C GLY A 184 24.50 32.75 0.74
N SER A 185 23.29 32.43 1.21
CA SER A 185 22.53 31.24 0.76
C SER A 185 21.56 31.52 -0.40
N LYS A 186 21.21 30.48 -1.17
CA LYS A 186 20.19 30.53 -2.24
C LYS A 186 18.78 30.17 -1.75
N PHE A 187 18.68 29.43 -0.65
CA PHE A 187 17.41 28.93 -0.10
C PHE A 187 17.28 29.31 1.38
N CYS A 188 16.03 29.52 1.82
CA CYS A 188 15.70 29.85 3.20
C CYS A 188 15.90 28.61 4.08
N THR A 189 16.70 28.75 5.14
CA THR A 189 16.93 27.67 6.12
C THR A 189 15.71 27.34 6.97
N ASN A 190 14.73 28.24 7.04
CA ASN A 190 13.52 28.05 7.85
C ASN A 190 12.39 27.34 7.08
N CYS A 191 12.20 27.65 5.79
CA CYS A 191 11.06 27.11 5.03
C CYS A 191 11.42 26.51 3.66
N GLY A 192 12.71 26.39 3.34
CA GLY A 192 13.21 25.79 2.09
C GLY A 192 12.95 26.60 0.81
N SER A 193 12.24 27.74 0.90
CA SER A 193 11.89 28.56 -0.27
C SER A 193 13.07 29.41 -0.74
N SER A 194 13.16 29.68 -2.05
CA SER A 194 14.22 30.50 -2.62
C SER A 194 14.24 31.91 -2.04
N LEU A 195 15.43 32.41 -1.70
CA LEU A 195 15.61 33.76 -1.18
C LEU A 195 15.64 34.76 -2.34
N ILE A 196 14.90 35.86 -2.20
CA ILE A 196 14.85 36.93 -3.19
C ILE A 196 15.65 38.14 -2.70
N ARG A 197 16.25 38.87 -3.65
CA ARG A 197 16.84 40.18 -3.34
C ARG A 197 15.70 41.19 -3.26
N LYS A 198 15.79 42.11 -2.30
CA LYS A 198 14.97 43.32 -2.33
C LYS A 198 15.64 44.26 -3.33
N THR A 199 15.08 44.37 -4.53
CA THR A 199 15.36 45.47 -5.45
C THR A 199 14.82 46.76 -4.87
#